data_AF-A0A7J4PUL6-F1
#
_entry.id   AF-A0A7J4PUL6-F1
#
_cell.length_a   1.000
_cell.length_b   1.000
_cell.length_c   1.000
_cell.angle_alpha   90.00
_cell.angle_beta   90.00
_cell.angle_gamma   90.00
#
_symmetry.space_group_name_H-M   'P 1'
#
loop_
_entity.id
_entity.type
_entity.pdbx_description
1 polymer ?
#
loop_
_entity_poly.entity_id
_entity_poly.type
_entity_poly.pdbx_seq_one_letter_code
_entity_poly.pdbx_strand_id
1 'polypeptide(L)' 'MGSVKPNYIKNFAGDLMKTHPGVFNDDFEHNKDMVTEYTDIKYKTIR' A
#
# COMPACT_ATOMS: atom_id res chain seq x y z
N MET A 1 -21.64 0.27 -8.85
CA MET A 1 -21.27 -0.49 -7.63
C MET A 1 -19.77 -0.27 -7.42
N GLY A 2 -19.39 0.48 -6.39
CA GLY A 2 -18.04 1.06 -6.26
C GLY A 2 -16.98 0.07 -5.81
N SER A 3 -15.73 0.28 -6.25
CA SER A 3 -14.56 -0.51 -5.88
C SER A 3 -14.09 -0.19 -4.46
N VAL A 4 -14.86 -0.58 -3.45
CA VAL A 4 -14.43 -0.47 -2.05
C VAL A 4 -13.35 -1.53 -1.82
N LYS A 5 -12.13 -1.10 -1.50
CA LYS A 5 -11.06 -2.02 -1.13
C LYS A 5 -11.46 -2.78 0.15
N PRO A 6 -11.27 -4.11 0.20
CA PRO A 6 -11.50 -4.90 1.40
C PRO A 6 -10.73 -4.38 2.61
N ASN A 7 -11.24 -4.65 3.82
CA ASN A 7 -10.63 -4.17 5.07
C ASN A 7 -9.20 -4.67 5.28
N TYR A 8 -8.85 -5.87 4.79
CA TYR A 8 -7.49 -6.39 4.95
C TYR A 8 -6.44 -5.51 4.23
N ILE A 9 -6.77 -4.93 3.08
CA ILE A 9 -5.87 -4.02 2.35
C ILE A 9 -5.66 -2.73 3.16
N LYS A 10 -6.73 -2.20 3.76
CA LYS A 10 -6.68 -0.98 4.56
C LYS A 10 -5.87 -1.17 5.84
N ASN A 11 -6.08 -2.30 6.53
CA ASN A 11 -5.34 -2.63 7.74
C ASN A 11 -3.85 -2.78 7.42
N PHE A 12 -3.53 -3.54 6.37
CA PHE A 12 -2.15 -3.70 5.91
C PHE A 12 -1.49 -2.37 5.54
N ALA A 13 -2.18 -1.51 4.76
CA ALA A 13 -1.67 -0.19 4.42
C ALA A 13 -1.41 0.67 5.66
N GLY A 14 -2.31 0.63 6.64
CA GLY A 14 -2.14 1.32 7.91
C GLY A 14 -0.93 0.83 8.70
N ASP A 15 -0.70 -0.49 8.73
CA ASP A 15 0.46 -1.07 9.44
C ASP A 15 1.77 -0.80 8.69
N LEU A 16 1.75 -0.79 7.36
CA LEU A 16 2.89 -0.42 6.52
C LEU A 16 3.29 1.04 6.74
N MET A 17 2.31 1.95 6.79
CA MET A 17 2.54 3.38 7.09
C MET A 17 3.09 3.60 8.51
N LYS A 18 2.64 2.81 9.49
CA LYS A 18 3.18 2.87 10.86
C LYS A 18 4.61 2.35 10.96
N THR A 19 4.93 1.31 10.18
CA THR A 19 6.26 0.69 10.17
C THR A 19 7.30 1.58 9.46
N HIS A 20 6.88 2.29 8.42
CA HIS A 20 7.72 3.19 7.63
C HIS A 20 7.18 4.63 7.65
N PRO A 21 7.28 5.34 8.79
CA PRO A 21 6.79 6.71 8.89
C PRO A 21 7.60 7.65 8.01
N GLY A 22 6.92 8.50 7.23
CA GLY A 22 7.54 9.51 6.36
C GLY A 22 8.05 9.00 5.00
N VAL A 23 7.81 7.73 4.69
CA VAL A 23 8.18 7.12 3.40
C VAL A 23 7.13 7.33 2.31
N PHE A 24 5.85 7.31 2.71
CA PHE A 24 4.71 7.48 1.81
C PHE A 24 4.31 8.95 1.70
N ASN A 25 4.04 9.40 0.48
CA ASN A 25 3.66 10.78 0.14
C ASN A 25 2.33 10.81 -0.65
N ASP A 26 1.92 11.96 -1.17
CA ASP A 26 0.74 12.07 -2.06
C ASP A 26 1.00 11.57 -3.50
N ASP A 27 2.24 11.21 -3.83
CA ASP A 27 2.61 10.69 -5.15
C ASP A 27 2.32 9.19 -5.28
N PHE A 28 1.50 8.82 -6.27
CA PHE A 28 1.09 7.44 -6.50
C PHE A 28 2.22 6.55 -7.03
N GLU A 29 3.06 7.06 -7.94
CA GLU A 29 4.11 6.25 -8.56
C GLU A 29 5.20 5.91 -7.54
N HIS A 30 5.61 6.91 -6.75
CA HIS A 30 6.54 6.75 -5.63
C HIS A 30 6.02 5.71 -4.64
N ASN A 31 4.77 5.85 -4.17
CA ASN A 31 4.19 4.91 -3.23
C ASN A 31 4.11 3.49 -3.79
N LYS A 32 3.80 3.32 -5.08
CA LYS A 32 3.75 2.01 -5.74
C LYS A 32 5.10 1.30 -5.68
N ASP A 33 6.18 2.06 -5.90
CA ASP A 33 7.52 1.52 -5.91
C ASP A 33 7.98 1.21 -4.48
N MET A 34 7.70 2.08 -3.51
CA MET A 34 7.94 1.81 -2.08
C MET A 34 7.19 0.56 -1.59
N VAL A 35 5.91 0.38 -1.95
CA VAL A 35 5.17 -0.83 -1.60
C VAL A 35 5.85 -2.07 -2.20
N THR A 36 6.38 -1.98 -3.42
CA THR A 36 7.10 -3.12 -4.05
C THR A 36 8.43 -3.42 -3.36
N GLU A 37 9.12 -2.39 -2.86
CA GLU A 37 10.39 -2.53 -2.15
C GLU A 37 10.22 -3.12 -0.75
N TYR A 38 9.23 -2.64 0.01
CA TYR A 38 9.00 -3.08 1.38
C TYR A 38 8.11 -4.33 1.50
N THR A 39 7.49 -4.80 0.41
CA THR A 39 6.54 -5.92 0.45
C THR A 39 6.66 -6.85 -0.75
N ASP A 40 6.60 -8.17 -0.51
CA ASP A 40 6.56 -9.21 -1.57
C ASP A 40 5.11 -9.45 -2.06
N ILE A 41 4.38 -8.38 -2.39
CA ILE A 41 3.01 -8.54 -2.91
C ILE A 41 3.07 -8.94 -4.38
N LYS A 42 2.76 -10.20 -4.65
CA LYS A 42 2.81 -10.81 -6.00
C LYS A 42 1.67 -10.36 -6.92
N TYR A 43 0.55 -9.90 -6.36
CA TYR A 43 -0.65 -9.57 -7.13
C TYR A 43 -0.82 -8.06 -7.31
N LYS A 44 -0.81 -7.61 -8.57
CA LYS A 44 -1.01 -6.20 -8.96
C LYS A 44 -2.33 -5.58 -8.47
N THR A 45 -3.36 -6.39 -8.24
CA THR A 45 -4.67 -5.91 -7.76
C THR A 45 -4.68 -5.54 -6.28
N ILE A 46 -3.72 -6.10 -5.52
CA ILE A 46 -3.57 -5.94 -4.08
C ILE A 46 -2.49 -4.91 -3.75
N ARG A 47 -1.38 -4.91 -4.51
CA ARG A 47 -0.28 -3.95 -4.44
C ARG A 47 -0.73 -2.55 -4.86
#